data_AF-A0A6N8FRV8-F1
#
_entry.id   AF-A0A6N8FRV8-F1
#
_cell.length_a   1.000
_cell.length_b   1.000
_cell.length_c   1.000
_cell.angle_alpha   90.00
_cell.angle_beta   90.00
_cell.angle_gamma   90.00
#
_symmetry.space_group_name_H-M   'P 1'
#
loop_
_entity.id
_entity.type
_entity.pdbx_description
1 polymer ?
#
loop_
_entity_poly.entity_id
_entity_poly.type
_entity_poly.pdbx_seq_one_letter_code
_entity_poly.pdbx_strand_id
1 'polypeptide(L)'
;MSLLTKVGASLFEVIDPELGVNIMDLGLVYGIEIDDEDNIKITMTLTTPGCPMHDSIKNGVQYQVSQVEGVGEIDVNIIWEPAWTPAKMSEKAKEMLGFS
;
A
#
# COMPACT_ATOMS: atom_id res chain seq x y z
N MET A 1 -18.22 -1.67 -9.89
CA MET A 1 -16.98 -2.03 -9.16
C MET A 1 -17.28 -1.89 -7.67
N SER A 2 -16.84 -2.82 -6.84
CA SER A 2 -16.97 -2.68 -5.38
C SER A 2 -16.02 -1.58 -4.86
N LEU A 3 -16.29 -1.06 -3.66
CA LEU A 3 -15.42 -0.09 -3.01
C LEU A 3 -14.00 -0.66 -2.83
N LEU A 4 -13.89 -1.94 -2.45
CA LEU A 4 -12.62 -2.67 -2.36
C LEU A 4 -11.81 -2.62 -3.66
N THR A 5 -12.44 -2.80 -4.82
CA THR A 5 -11.75 -2.71 -6.10
C THR A 5 -11.26 -1.28 -6.38
N LYS A 6 -12.06 -0.25 -6.04
CA LYS A 6 -11.67 1.15 -6.23
C LYS A 6 -10.47 1.52 -5.34
N VAL A 7 -10.52 1.14 -4.06
CA VAL A 7 -9.43 1.36 -3.10
C VAL A 7 -8.18 0.58 -3.52
N GLY A 8 -8.32 -0.69 -3.90
CA GLY A 8 -7.19 -1.47 -4.40
C GLY A 8 -6.53 -0.85 -5.64
N ALA A 9 -7.34 -0.28 -6.54
CA ALA A 9 -6.84 0.43 -7.71
C ALA A 9 -6.12 1.74 -7.35
N SER A 10 -6.62 2.54 -6.40
CA SER A 10 -5.96 3.78 -5.99
C SER A 10 -4.60 3.56 -5.35
N LEU A 11 -4.37 2.39 -4.72
CA LEU A 11 -3.08 2.05 -4.12
C LEU A 11 -1.97 1.80 -5.16
N PHE A 12 -2.30 1.49 -6.42
CA PHE A 12 -1.31 1.40 -7.49
C PHE A 12 -0.70 2.76 -7.86
N GLU A 13 -1.38 3.87 -7.53
CA GLU A 13 -0.88 5.24 -7.74
C GLU A 13 0.12 5.68 -6.66
N VAL A 14 0.24 4.92 -5.56
CA VAL A 14 1.21 5.19 -4.50
C VAL A 14 2.53 4.53 -4.85
N ILE A 15 3.51 5.36 -5.20
CA ILE A 15 4.85 4.93 -5.58
C ILE A 15 5.81 5.03 -4.40
N ASP A 16 6.60 3.97 -4.17
CA ASP A 16 7.73 4.02 -3.26
C ASP A 16 8.84 4.91 -3.87
N PRO A 17 9.21 6.04 -3.23
CA PRO A 17 10.17 6.97 -3.79
C PRO A 17 11.62 6.43 -3.81
N GLU A 18 11.93 5.37 -3.07
CA GLU A 18 13.26 4.76 -3.06
C GLU A 18 13.42 3.77 -4.22
N LEU A 19 12.38 2.97 -4.48
CA LEU A 19 12.42 1.91 -5.50
C LEU A 19 11.78 2.33 -6.83
N GLY A 20 10.96 3.37 -6.86
CA GLY A 20 10.25 3.82 -8.06
C GLY A 20 9.14 2.87 -8.52
N VAL A 21 8.69 1.97 -7.66
CA VAL A 21 7.65 0.96 -7.94
C VAL A 21 6.47 1.18 -6.99
N ASN A 22 5.24 0.86 -7.44
CA ASN A 22 4.06 1.01 -6.59
C ASN A 22 4.03 0.00 -5.44
N ILE A 23 3.41 0.41 -4.33
CA ILE A 23 3.35 -0.38 -3.10
C ILE A 23 2.59 -1.71 -3.25
N MET A 24 1.69 -1.81 -4.23
CA MET A 24 0.94 -3.03 -4.53
C MET A 24 1.83 -4.07 -5.22
N ASP A 25 2.56 -3.66 -6.26
CA ASP A 25 3.54 -4.49 -6.99
C ASP A 25 4.73 -4.87 -6.11
N LEU A 26 5.14 -4.00 -5.18
CA LEU A 26 6.15 -4.33 -4.18
C LEU A 26 5.66 -5.34 -3.13
N GLY A 27 4.35 -5.57 -3.02
CA GLY A 27 3.77 -6.46 -2.01
C GLY A 27 3.89 -5.90 -0.59
N LEU A 28 3.86 -4.57 -0.45
CA LEU A 28 3.89 -3.89 0.85
C LEU A 28 2.51 -3.88 1.52
N VAL A 29 1.43 -3.95 0.73
CA VAL A 29 0.05 -4.01 1.24
C VAL A 29 -0.30 -5.46 1.56
N TYR A 30 -0.66 -5.73 2.82
CA TYR A 30 -0.98 -7.07 3.30
C TYR A 30 -2.48 -7.32 3.37
N GLY A 31 -3.27 -6.28 3.60
CA GLY A 31 -4.72 -6.40 3.69
C GLY A 31 -5.42 -5.06 3.57
N ILE A 32 -6.62 -5.11 3.00
CA ILE A 32 -7.56 -4.00 2.93
C ILE A 32 -8.87 -4.54 3.50
N GLU A 33 -9.32 -3.97 4.60
CA GLU A 33 -10.57 -4.28 5.26
C GLU A 33 -11.50 -3.07 5.10
N ILE A 34 -12.78 -3.32 4.81
CA ILE A 34 -13.82 -2.30 4.70
C ILE A 34 -14.95 -2.74 5.61
N ASP A 35 -15.38 -1.86 6.53
CA ASP A 35 -16.48 -2.13 7.45
C ASP A 35 -17.85 -1.73 6.87
N ASP A 36 -18.91 -1.92 7.66
CA ASP A 36 -20.29 -1.63 7.26
C ASP A 36 -20.57 -0.11 7.13
N GLU A 37 -19.67 0.75 7.60
CA GLU A 37 -19.74 2.22 7.51
C GLU A 37 -18.82 2.78 6.40
N ASP A 38 -18.32 1.90 5.51
CA ASP A 38 -17.37 2.22 4.45
C ASP A 38 -16.02 2.78 4.97
N ASN A 39 -15.68 2.58 6.24
CA ASN A 39 -14.35 2.90 6.76
C ASN A 39 -13.33 1.90 6.24
N ILE A 40 -12.14 2.40 5.93
CA ILE A 40 -11.08 1.66 5.28
C ILE A 40 -9.95 1.45 6.27
N LYS A 41 -9.59 0.19 6.51
CA LYS A 41 -8.41 -0.18 7.26
C LYS A 41 -7.42 -0.87 6.35
N ILE A 42 -6.25 -0.26 6.20
CA ILE A 42 -5.16 -0.78 5.37
C ILE A 42 -4.05 -1.27 6.29
N THR A 43 -3.76 -2.56 6.21
CA THR A 43 -2.60 -3.15 6.87
C THR A 43 -1.47 -3.28 5.86
N MET A 44 -0.36 -2.61 6.12
CA MET A 44 0.80 -2.63 5.25
C MET A 44 2.10 -2.70 6.05
N THR A 45 3.20 -2.96 5.35
CA THR A 45 4.55 -2.93 5.90
C THR A 45 5.43 -2.06 5.01
N LEU A 46 6.68 -1.87 5.42
CA LEU A 46 7.69 -1.10 4.67
C LEU A 46 8.97 -1.92 4.52
N THR A 47 9.79 -1.53 3.56
CA THR A 47 11.07 -2.19 3.22
C THR A 47 12.09 -2.09 4.35
N THR A 48 12.08 -0.98 5.11
CA THR A 48 13.05 -0.69 6.16
C THR A 48 12.37 -0.03 7.37
N PRO A 49 12.76 -0.30 8.63
CA PRO A 49 12.25 0.43 9.80
C PRO A 49 13.03 1.75 10.06
N GLY A 50 12.33 2.78 10.56
CA GLY A 50 12.94 4.03 11.05
C GLY A 50 13.28 5.15 10.04
N CYS A 51 12.86 5.11 8.77
CA CYS A 51 13.11 6.19 7.82
C CYS A 51 12.01 7.27 7.90
N PRO A 52 12.32 8.59 7.89
CA PRO A 52 11.31 9.66 7.85
C PRO A 52 10.39 9.59 6.62
N MET A 53 10.80 8.85 5.58
CA MET A 53 10.01 8.63 4.37
C MET A 53 8.73 7.82 4.62
N HIS A 54 8.64 7.09 5.74
CA HIS A 54 7.48 6.25 6.08
C HIS A 54 6.20 7.05 6.21
N ASP A 55 6.30 8.22 6.85
CA ASP A 55 5.16 9.12 6.99
C ASP A 55 4.72 9.64 5.62
N SER A 56 5.65 9.85 4.68
CA SER A 56 5.30 10.25 3.31
C SER A 56 4.51 9.17 2.58
N ILE A 57 4.93 7.90 2.66
CA ILE A 57 4.19 6.78 2.04
C ILE A 57 2.82 6.62 2.71
N LYS A 58 2.77 6.63 4.06
CA LYS A 58 1.52 6.53 4.82
C LYS A 58 0.54 7.64 4.42
N ASN A 59 1.01 8.89 4.39
CA ASN A 59 0.21 10.04 3.99
C ASN A 59 -0.22 9.94 2.52
N GLY A 60 0.65 9.43 1.64
CA GLY A 60 0.33 9.17 0.24
C GLY A 60 -0.78 8.14 0.08
N VAL A 61 -0.75 7.05 0.87
CA VAL A 61 -1.83 6.05 0.93
C VAL A 61 -3.13 6.69 1.39
N GLN A 62 -3.12 7.38 2.55
CA GLN A 62 -4.33 8.03 3.07
C GLN A 62 -4.90 9.03 2.06
N TYR A 63 -4.03 9.83 1.44
CA TYR A 63 -4.43 10.81 0.43
C TYR A 63 -5.06 10.13 -0.78
N GLN A 64 -4.42 9.13 -1.38
CA GLN A 64 -4.97 8.46 -2.57
C GLN A 64 -6.30 7.78 -2.29
N VAL A 65 -6.42 7.11 -1.15
CA VAL A 65 -7.67 6.45 -0.74
C VAL A 65 -8.76 7.48 -0.46
N SER A 66 -8.43 8.64 0.10
CA SER A 66 -9.39 9.73 0.35
C SER A 66 -10.03 10.30 -0.93
N GLN A 67 -9.40 10.10 -2.09
CA GLN A 67 -9.96 10.54 -3.37
C GLN A 67 -11.01 9.56 -3.91
N VAL A 68 -11.16 8.37 -3.31
CA VAL A 68 -12.16 7.39 -3.73
C VAL A 68 -13.52 7.79 -3.19
N GLU A 69 -14.48 8.02 -4.09
CA GLU A 69 -15.85 8.38 -3.70
C GLU A 69 -16.51 7.26 -2.88
N GLY A 70 -17.01 7.64 -1.70
CA GLY A 70 -17.74 6.76 -0.78
C GLY A 70 -16.89 6.17 0.35
N VAL A 71 -15.60 6.51 0.47
CA VAL A 71 -14.81 6.08 1.64
C VAL A 71 -15.15 6.91 2.87
N GLY A 72 -15.23 6.22 4.02
CA GLY A 72 -15.34 6.82 5.34
C GLY A 72 -13.97 7.17 5.93
N GLU A 73 -13.75 6.84 7.20
CA GLU A 73 -12.47 7.02 7.88
C GLU A 73 -11.39 6.10 7.30
N ILE A 74 -10.15 6.58 7.21
CA ILE A 74 -9.03 5.83 6.63
C ILE A 74 -7.95 5.61 7.70
N ASP A 75 -7.88 4.39 8.20
CA ASP A 75 -6.82 3.95 9.10
C ASP A 75 -5.75 3.17 8.34
N VAL A 76 -4.50 3.64 8.44
CA VAL A 76 -3.34 2.97 7.84
C VAL A 76 -2.46 2.45 8.96
N ASN A 77 -2.51 1.13 9.14
CA ASN A 77 -1.76 0.40 10.14
C ASN A 77 -0.47 -0.18 9.53
N ILE A 78 0.67 0.33 10.00
CA ILE A 78 1.98 -0.17 9.59
C ILE A 78 2.41 -1.24 10.59
N ILE A 79 2.60 -2.46 10.09
CA ILE A 79 3.12 -3.58 10.86
C ILE A 79 4.53 -3.95 10.39
N TRP A 80 5.33 -4.49 11.30
CA TRP A 80 6.69 -4.96 11.03
C TRP A 80 6.78 -6.48 10.95
N GLU A 81 5.75 -7.18 11.42
CA GLU A 81 5.66 -8.63 11.39
C GLU A 81 4.36 -9.07 10.70
N PRO A 82 4.43 -9.95 9.68
CA PRO A 82 5.65 -10.54 9.12
C PRO A 82 6.48 -9.51 8.34
N ALA A 83 7.81 -9.59 8.47
CA ALA A 83 8.73 -8.70 7.78
C ALA A 83 8.59 -8.83 6.25
N TRP A 84 8.76 -7.72 5.54
CA TRP A 84 8.78 -7.72 4.09
C TRP A 84 10.01 -8.47 3.54
N THR A 85 9.84 -9.14 2.40
CA THR A 85 10.96 -9.73 1.65
C THR A 85 10.74 -9.53 0.15
N PRO A 86 11.81 -9.42 -0.65
CA PRO A 86 11.74 -9.34 -2.12
C PRO A 86 10.89 -10.44 -2.79
N ALA A 87 10.72 -11.58 -2.12
CA ALA A 87 9.87 -12.67 -2.60
C ALA A 87 8.40 -12.26 -2.77
N LYS A 88 7.92 -11.28 -1.99
CA LYS A 88 6.54 -10.74 -2.02
C LYS A 88 6.25 -9.87 -3.23
N MET A 89 7.27 -9.42 -3.96
CA MET A 89 7.09 -8.62 -5.17
C MET A 89 6.40 -9.40 -6.27
N SER A 90 5.59 -8.70 -7.06
CA SER A 90 5.02 -9.21 -8.32
C SER A 90 6.15 -9.54 -9.32
N GLU A 91 5.87 -10.41 -10.30
CA GLU A 91 6.85 -10.73 -11.35
C GLU A 91 7.32 -9.46 -12.07
N LYS A 92 6.39 -8.56 -12.37
CA LYS A 92 6.68 -7.25 -12.98
C LYS A 92 7.65 -6.41 -12.13
N ALA A 93 7.45 -6.34 -10.81
CA ALA A 93 8.35 -5.62 -9.92
C ALA A 93 9.75 -6.26 -9.87
N LYS A 94 9.82 -7.59 -9.85
CA LYS A 94 11.09 -8.33 -9.89
C LYS A 94 11.87 -8.05 -11.17
N GLU A 95 11.20 -8.04 -12.32
CA GLU A 95 11.82 -7.70 -13.61
C GLU A 95 12.33 -6.25 -13.63
N MET A 96 11.51 -5.28 -13.18
CA MET A 96 11.90 -3.87 -13.13
C MET A 96 13.14 -3.61 -12.26
N LEU A 97 13.28 -4.36 -11.16
CA LEU A 97 14.38 -4.20 -10.22
C LEU A 97 15.56 -5.16 -10.48
N GLY A 98 15.52 -5.95 -11.55
CA GLY A 98 16.62 -6.83 -11.96
C GLY A 98 16.82 -8.07 -11.07
N PHE A 99 15.76 -8.57 -10.43
CA PHE A 99 15.77 -9.82 -9.66
C PHE A 99 15.56 -11.08 -10.54
N SER A 100 15.70 -10.97 -11.87
CA SER A 100 15.51 -12.05 -12.86
C SER A 100 16.70 -13.01 -12.94
#